data_AF-A0A3D4BMY7-F1
#
_entry.id   AF-A0A3D4BMY7-F1
#
_cell.length_a   1.000
_cell.length_b   1.000
_cell.length_c   1.000
_cell.angle_alpha   90.00
_cell.angle_beta   90.00
_cell.angle_gamma   90.00
#
_symmetry.space_group_name_H-M   'P 1'
#
loop_
_entity.id
_entity.type
_entity.pdbx_description
1 polymer ?
#
loop_
_entity_poly.entity_id
_entity_poly.type
_entity_poly.pdbx_seq_one_letter_code
_entity_poly.pdbx_strand_id
1 'polypeptide(L)'
;YFESKHKLLLYLTCWYWEWMEYRLHFGTANISSPQERLSRALQFLTGPVEQDGKFAHVDEVKLNKIVIAEASKVYLVKEVDEVNREGVFSVYKRLVARISDIVMEINPDYKYPHMLISTVVEGSHYQRYFAEHLPSLTDILEGEDAISKFYHDMVFKSIAP
;
A
#
# COMPACT_ATOMS: atom_id res chain seq x y z
N TYR A 1 -14.34 -19.11 -12.84
CA TYR A 1 -14.08 -17.93 -13.71
C TYR A 1 -15.16 -16.90 -13.39
N PHE A 2 -14.77 -15.66 -13.05
CA PHE A 2 -15.59 -14.67 -12.34
C PHE A 2 -16.85 -14.22 -13.09
N GLU A 3 -17.93 -13.98 -12.36
CA GLU A 3 -19.23 -13.56 -12.91
C GLU A 3 -19.27 -12.09 -13.37
N SER A 4 -18.31 -11.26 -12.94
CA SER A 4 -18.23 -9.86 -13.34
C SER A 4 -16.80 -9.33 -13.28
N LYS A 5 -16.53 -8.23 -14.00
CA LYS A 5 -15.26 -7.49 -13.93
C LYS A 5 -14.97 -7.01 -12.50
N HIS A 6 -16.00 -6.63 -11.76
CA HIS A 6 -15.87 -6.21 -10.37
C HIS A 6 -15.39 -7.36 -9.48
N LYS A 7 -15.98 -8.56 -9.58
CA LYS A 7 -15.53 -9.74 -8.81
C LYS A 7 -14.10 -10.15 -9.15
N LEU A 8 -13.70 -10.04 -10.42
CA LEU A 8 -12.31 -10.25 -10.82
C LEU A 8 -11.38 -9.22 -10.18
N LEU A 9 -11.77 -7.93 -10.18
CA LEU A 9 -10.98 -6.88 -9.56
C LEU A 9 -10.84 -7.08 -8.04
N LEU A 10 -11.93 -7.41 -7.32
CA LEU A 10 -11.89 -7.75 -5.89
C LEU A 10 -10.90 -8.88 -5.62
N TYR A 11 -10.93 -9.94 -6.43
CA TYR A 11 -10.00 -11.06 -6.32
C TYR A 11 -8.55 -10.61 -6.53
N LEU A 12 -8.26 -9.87 -7.59
CA LEU A 12 -6.90 -9.36 -7.86
C LEU A 12 -6.42 -8.45 -6.72
N THR A 13 -7.30 -7.61 -6.17
CA THR A 13 -6.99 -6.76 -5.01
C THR A 13 -6.70 -7.58 -3.76
N CYS A 14 -7.43 -8.68 -3.50
CA CYS A 14 -7.10 -9.59 -2.40
C CYS A 14 -5.69 -10.16 -2.57
N TRP A 15 -5.38 -10.69 -3.76
CA TRP A 15 -4.06 -11.23 -4.08
C TRP A 15 -2.94 -10.22 -3.91
N TYR A 16 -3.17 -8.98 -4.34
CA TYR A 16 -2.21 -7.90 -4.13
C TYR A 16 -1.96 -7.64 -2.65
N TRP A 17 -2.99 -7.59 -1.81
CA TRP A 17 -2.82 -7.37 -0.38
C TRP A 17 -2.14 -8.54 0.33
N GLU A 18 -2.42 -9.78 -0.07
CA GLU A 18 -1.74 -10.97 0.47
C GLU A 18 -0.25 -10.95 0.13
N TRP A 19 0.07 -10.61 -1.12
CA TRP A 19 1.45 -10.44 -1.57
C TRP A 19 2.18 -9.32 -0.82
N MET A 20 1.51 -8.17 -0.62
CA MET A 20 2.04 -7.05 0.17
C MET A 20 2.26 -7.42 1.64
N GLU A 21 1.32 -8.15 2.26
CA GLU A 21 1.44 -8.65 3.64
C GLU A 21 2.64 -9.61 3.76
N TYR A 22 2.83 -10.49 2.79
CA TYR A 22 3.97 -11.39 2.71
C TYR A 22 5.31 -10.63 2.62
N ARG A 23 5.42 -9.68 1.68
CA ARG A 23 6.65 -8.86 1.51
C ARG A 23 6.98 -8.10 2.78
N LEU A 24 5.97 -7.49 3.40
CA LEU A 24 6.15 -6.73 4.62
C LEU A 24 6.57 -7.61 5.79
N HIS A 25 5.93 -8.76 5.98
CA HIS A 25 6.28 -9.69 7.05
C HIS A 25 7.73 -10.18 6.93
N PHE A 26 8.13 -10.68 5.76
CA PHE A 26 9.49 -11.17 5.55
C PHE A 26 10.54 -10.05 5.59
N GLY A 27 10.21 -8.89 5.03
CA GLY A 27 11.12 -7.74 4.98
C GLY A 27 11.37 -7.06 6.32
N THR A 28 10.55 -7.34 7.34
CA THR A 28 10.63 -6.70 8.67
C THR A 28 10.89 -7.68 9.83
N ALA A 29 10.77 -8.99 9.63
CA ALA A 29 10.80 -9.99 10.71
C ALA A 29 12.05 -9.95 11.62
N ASN A 30 13.23 -9.62 11.07
CA ASN A 30 14.50 -9.65 11.79
C ASN A 30 15.07 -8.25 12.09
N ILE A 31 14.21 -7.22 12.08
CA ILE A 31 14.63 -5.83 12.27
C ILE A 31 14.11 -5.34 13.62
N SER A 32 15.03 -5.12 14.58
CA SER A 32 14.65 -4.69 15.93
C SER A 32 14.21 -3.22 15.98
N SER A 33 14.85 -2.33 15.22
CA SER A 33 14.51 -0.90 15.22
C SER A 33 13.13 -0.67 14.60
N PRO A 34 12.17 -0.05 15.33
CA PRO A 34 10.87 0.29 14.74
C PRO A 34 10.99 1.33 13.64
N GLN A 35 11.95 2.26 13.72
CA GLN A 35 12.24 3.23 12.65
C GLN A 35 12.69 2.53 11.36
N GLU A 36 13.61 1.58 11.45
CA GLU A 36 14.05 0.81 10.27
C GLU A 36 12.92 -0.07 9.73
N ARG A 37 12.12 -0.71 10.60
CA ARG A 37 10.93 -1.47 10.18
C ARG A 37 9.94 -0.59 9.44
N LEU A 38 9.65 0.61 9.94
CA LEU A 38 8.74 1.56 9.30
C LEU A 38 9.31 2.03 7.96
N SER A 39 10.60 2.40 7.92
CA SER A 39 11.28 2.82 6.69
C SER A 39 11.13 1.78 5.57
N ARG A 40 11.37 0.49 5.89
CA ARG A 40 11.19 -0.60 4.93
C ARG A 40 9.73 -0.86 4.57
N ALA A 41 8.82 -0.78 5.53
CA ALA A 41 7.40 -0.91 5.26
C ALA A 41 6.91 0.15 4.27
N LEU A 42 7.32 1.42 4.45
CA LEU A 42 7.02 2.50 3.53
C LEU A 42 7.63 2.24 2.15
N GLN A 43 8.89 1.79 2.08
CA GLN A 43 9.51 1.41 0.82
C GLN A 43 8.73 0.32 0.07
N PHE A 44 8.20 -0.69 0.77
CA PHE A 44 7.36 -1.70 0.12
C PHE A 44 6.04 -1.12 -0.38
N LEU A 45 5.41 -0.26 0.42
CA LEU A 45 4.11 0.36 0.09
C LEU A 45 4.17 1.34 -1.07
N THR A 46 5.25 2.11 -1.18
CA THR A 46 5.34 3.25 -2.11
C THR A 46 6.28 2.98 -3.27
N GLY A 47 7.25 2.09 -3.07
CA GLY A 47 8.31 1.79 -4.03
C GLY A 47 7.82 1.03 -5.27
N PRO A 48 8.63 1.01 -6.33
CA PRO A 48 8.31 0.22 -7.51
C PRO A 48 8.21 -1.26 -7.16
N VAL A 49 7.28 -1.94 -7.81
CA VAL A 49 7.17 -3.40 -7.74
C VAL A 49 8.18 -4.01 -8.71
N GLU A 50 9.18 -4.68 -8.17
CA GLU A 50 10.09 -5.56 -8.91
C GLU A 50 9.58 -7.00 -8.76
N GLN A 51 9.61 -7.79 -9.84
CA GLN A 51 9.21 -9.20 -9.79
C GLN A 51 10.12 -9.95 -8.83
N ASP A 52 9.56 -10.58 -7.80
CA ASP A 52 10.35 -11.40 -6.86
C ASP A 52 10.43 -12.89 -7.25
N GLY A 53 9.65 -13.29 -8.27
CA GLY A 53 9.61 -14.65 -8.83
C GLY A 53 9.04 -15.71 -7.88
N LYS A 54 8.56 -15.33 -6.69
CA LYS A 54 8.05 -16.27 -5.67
C LYS A 54 6.60 -16.65 -5.92
N PHE A 55 5.87 -15.88 -6.73
CA PHE A 55 4.53 -16.21 -7.22
C PHE A 55 4.58 -16.66 -8.68
N ALA A 56 4.91 -17.95 -8.89
CA ALA A 56 5.19 -18.55 -10.20
C ALA A 56 4.08 -18.45 -11.27
N HIS A 57 2.88 -17.96 -10.92
CA HIS A 57 1.71 -17.92 -11.81
C HIS A 57 1.08 -16.52 -11.96
N VAL A 58 1.58 -15.50 -11.27
CA VAL A 58 1.03 -14.13 -11.33
C VAL A 58 2.14 -13.14 -11.64
N ASP A 59 1.97 -12.35 -12.69
CA ASP A 59 2.87 -11.25 -13.02
C ASP A 59 2.60 -10.08 -12.07
N GLU A 60 3.40 -9.98 -11.00
CA GLU A 60 3.25 -9.01 -9.92
C GLU A 60 3.28 -7.56 -10.41
N VAL A 61 4.05 -7.28 -11.46
CA VAL A 61 4.14 -5.94 -12.07
C VAL A 61 2.83 -5.59 -12.76
N LYS A 62 2.25 -6.53 -13.53
CA LYS A 62 0.93 -6.31 -14.15
C LYS A 62 -0.16 -6.22 -13.10
N LEU A 63 -0.12 -7.05 -12.07
CA LEU A 63 -1.06 -7.00 -10.95
C LEU A 63 -1.02 -5.64 -10.27
N ASN A 64 0.17 -5.16 -9.92
CA ASN A 64 0.35 -3.86 -9.28
C ASN A 64 -0.17 -2.72 -10.16
N LYS A 65 0.09 -2.74 -11.48
CA LYS A 65 -0.46 -1.73 -12.40
C LYS A 65 -1.99 -1.74 -12.45
N ILE A 66 -2.62 -2.92 -12.51
CA ILE A 66 -4.09 -3.04 -12.49
C ILE A 66 -4.63 -2.47 -11.19
N VAL A 67 -4.03 -2.84 -10.05
CA VAL A 67 -4.45 -2.34 -8.74
C VAL A 67 -4.25 -0.83 -8.65
N ILE A 68 -3.10 -0.27 -9.03
CA ILE A 68 -2.89 1.19 -9.02
C ILE A 68 -3.93 1.93 -9.86
N ALA A 69 -4.28 1.40 -11.04
CA ALA A 69 -5.24 2.04 -11.94
C ALA A 69 -6.71 1.92 -11.48
N GLU A 70 -7.04 0.91 -10.67
CA GLU A 70 -8.43 0.52 -10.41
C GLU A 70 -8.78 0.37 -8.91
N ALA A 71 -7.81 0.41 -7.98
CA ALA A 71 -7.99 0.11 -6.55
C ALA A 71 -8.95 1.06 -5.85
N SER A 72 -8.93 2.36 -6.19
CA SER A 72 -9.86 3.33 -5.63
C SER A 72 -11.33 2.96 -5.89
N LYS A 73 -11.60 2.28 -7.02
CA LYS A 73 -12.92 1.80 -7.42
C LYS A 73 -13.36 0.53 -6.68
N VAL A 74 -12.48 -0.06 -5.86
CA VAL A 74 -12.79 -1.24 -5.05
C VAL A 74 -13.39 -0.84 -3.71
N TYR A 75 -13.00 0.32 -3.18
CA TYR A 75 -13.49 0.84 -1.90
C TYR A 75 -14.64 1.85 -2.06
N LEU A 76 -14.67 2.58 -3.17
CA LEU A 76 -15.65 3.65 -3.42
C LEU A 76 -16.82 3.17 -4.27
N VAL A 77 -17.43 2.05 -3.88
CA VAL A 77 -18.61 1.45 -4.52
C VAL A 77 -19.74 1.26 -3.52
N LYS A 78 -20.97 1.14 -4.03
CA LYS A 78 -22.18 1.02 -3.18
C LYS A 78 -22.19 -0.27 -2.37
N GLU A 79 -21.60 -1.32 -2.91
CA GLU A 79 -21.59 -2.68 -2.37
C GLU A 79 -20.46 -2.91 -1.34
N VAL A 80 -19.67 -1.88 -1.02
CA VAL A 80 -18.47 -2.01 -0.17
C VAL A 80 -18.77 -2.63 1.20
N ASP A 81 -19.92 -2.34 1.80
CA ASP A 81 -20.30 -2.89 3.11
C ASP A 81 -20.61 -4.40 3.06
N GLU A 82 -21.13 -4.90 1.94
CA GLU A 82 -21.35 -6.33 1.72
C GLU A 82 -20.02 -7.05 1.51
N VAL A 83 -19.21 -6.54 0.57
CA VAL A 83 -17.86 -7.06 0.28
C VAL A 83 -16.97 -7.06 1.53
N ASN A 84 -17.07 -6.03 2.36
CA ASN A 84 -16.35 -5.94 3.63
C ASN A 84 -16.81 -7.01 4.63
N ARG A 85 -18.12 -7.28 4.74
CA ARG A 85 -18.66 -8.33 5.62
C ARG A 85 -18.21 -9.72 5.20
N GLU A 86 -17.99 -9.94 3.91
CA GLU A 86 -17.42 -11.17 3.36
C GLU A 86 -15.91 -11.33 3.64
N GLY A 87 -15.27 -10.32 4.24
CA GLY A 87 -13.88 -10.40 4.68
C GLY A 87 -12.84 -10.07 3.61
N VAL A 88 -13.26 -9.62 2.43
CA VAL A 88 -12.40 -9.26 1.29
C VAL A 88 -11.34 -8.22 1.66
N PHE A 89 -11.67 -7.25 2.52
CA PHE A 89 -10.74 -6.22 2.97
C PHE A 89 -9.95 -6.56 4.24
N SER A 90 -10.07 -7.79 4.75
CA SER A 90 -9.42 -8.18 6.01
C SER A 90 -7.90 -8.08 5.95
N VAL A 91 -7.30 -8.48 4.83
CA VAL A 91 -5.86 -8.44 4.60
C VAL A 91 -5.34 -7.00 4.58
N TYR A 92 -6.01 -6.12 3.83
CA TYR A 92 -5.68 -4.70 3.77
C TYR A 92 -5.75 -4.05 5.16
N LYS A 93 -6.83 -4.29 5.91
CA LYS A 93 -7.00 -3.77 7.27
C LYS A 93 -5.90 -4.23 8.22
N ARG A 94 -5.52 -5.51 8.17
CA ARG A 94 -4.40 -6.05 8.98
C ARG A 94 -3.07 -5.41 8.60
N LEU A 95 -2.82 -5.20 7.31
CA LEU A 95 -1.60 -4.55 6.85
C LEU A 95 -1.50 -3.12 7.38
N VAL A 96 -2.57 -2.32 7.25
CA VAL A 96 -2.61 -0.96 7.79
C VAL A 96 -2.43 -0.96 9.30
N ALA A 97 -3.12 -1.85 10.03
CA ALA A 97 -2.99 -1.98 11.47
C ALA A 97 -1.55 -2.30 11.90
N ARG A 98 -0.91 -3.28 11.25
CA ARG A 98 0.48 -3.67 11.58
C ARG A 98 1.47 -2.52 11.43
N ILE A 99 1.36 -1.72 10.38
CA ILE A 99 2.27 -0.58 10.18
C ILE A 99 1.91 0.56 11.14
N SER A 100 0.62 0.73 11.43
CA SER A 100 0.14 1.67 12.46
C SER A 100 0.72 1.33 13.83
N ASP A 101 0.81 0.06 14.18
CA ASP A 101 1.44 -0.38 15.43
C ASP A 101 2.92 0.01 15.48
N ILE A 102 3.66 -0.13 14.37
CA ILE A 102 5.07 0.32 14.28
C ILE A 102 5.16 1.84 14.49
N VAL A 103 4.22 2.63 13.94
CA VAL A 103 4.15 4.08 14.19
C VAL A 103 3.97 4.35 15.69
N MET A 104 3.08 3.60 16.36
CA MET A 104 2.83 3.75 17.80
C MET A 104 4.00 3.27 18.66
N GLU A 105 4.82 2.32 18.19
CA GLU A 105 6.08 1.95 18.84
C GLU A 105 7.10 3.10 18.81
N ILE A 106 7.08 3.94 17.78
CA ILE A 106 7.98 5.10 17.62
C ILE A 106 7.45 6.31 18.41
N ASN A 107 6.15 6.60 18.27
CA ASN A 107 5.49 7.72 18.92
C ASN A 107 4.13 7.28 19.48
N PRO A 108 4.08 6.87 20.76
CA PRO A 108 2.84 6.44 21.43
C PRO A 108 1.76 7.52 21.54
N ASP A 109 2.11 8.79 21.39
CA ASP A 109 1.19 9.93 21.50
C ASP A 109 0.61 10.36 20.15
N TYR A 110 1.05 9.74 19.04
CA TYR A 110 0.53 10.06 17.72
C TYR A 110 -0.93 9.60 17.57
N LYS A 111 -1.84 10.56 17.32
CA LYS A 111 -3.29 10.31 17.41
C LYS A 111 -3.91 9.58 16.22
N TYR A 112 -3.24 9.56 15.06
CA TYR A 112 -3.87 9.18 13.79
C TYR A 112 -3.12 8.12 12.97
N PRO A 113 -2.55 7.06 13.57
CA PRO A 113 -1.64 6.15 12.86
C PRO A 113 -2.32 5.43 11.68
N HIS A 114 -3.56 4.96 11.85
CA HIS A 114 -4.31 4.29 10.78
C HIS A 114 -4.62 5.21 9.60
N MET A 115 -4.96 6.47 9.89
CA MET A 115 -5.23 7.47 8.83
C MET A 115 -3.95 7.82 8.08
N LEU A 116 -2.83 7.98 8.80
CA LEU A 116 -1.53 8.24 8.19
C LEU A 116 -1.14 7.12 7.23
N ILE A 117 -1.19 5.87 7.70
CA ILE A 117 -0.78 4.72 6.88
C ILE A 117 -1.73 4.48 5.72
N SER A 118 -3.06 4.51 5.92
CA SER A 118 -4.00 4.36 4.80
C SER A 118 -3.86 5.49 3.77
N THR A 119 -3.54 6.71 4.21
CA THR A 119 -3.25 7.84 3.30
C THR A 119 -1.97 7.62 2.50
N VAL A 120 -0.93 7.04 3.09
CA VAL A 120 0.30 6.66 2.36
C VAL A 120 -0.03 5.61 1.29
N VAL A 121 -0.81 4.59 1.64
CA VAL A 121 -1.14 3.50 0.72
C VAL A 121 -1.96 3.98 -0.47
N GLU A 122 -3.11 4.61 -0.22
CA GLU A 122 -3.99 5.09 -1.30
C GLU A 122 -3.34 6.24 -2.06
N GLY A 123 -2.65 7.13 -1.33
CA GLY A 123 -1.97 8.28 -1.90
C GLY A 123 -0.83 7.88 -2.84
N SER A 124 -0.01 6.88 -2.48
CA SER A 124 1.07 6.43 -3.37
C SER A 124 0.54 5.88 -4.68
N HIS A 125 -0.57 5.15 -4.65
CA HIS A 125 -1.24 4.67 -5.87
C HIS A 125 -1.71 5.84 -6.74
N TYR A 126 -2.35 6.87 -6.15
CA TYR A 126 -2.76 8.05 -6.91
C TYR A 126 -1.58 8.82 -7.50
N GLN A 127 -0.52 9.06 -6.73
CA GLN A 127 0.64 9.80 -7.23
C GLN A 127 1.33 9.04 -8.38
N ARG A 128 1.41 7.70 -8.30
CA ARG A 128 1.93 6.86 -9.39
C ARG A 128 1.05 6.96 -10.64
N TYR A 129 -0.27 6.91 -10.47
CA TYR A 129 -1.20 7.07 -11.57
C TYR A 129 -1.10 8.46 -12.21
N PHE A 130 -0.99 9.52 -11.40
CA PHE A 130 -0.80 10.88 -11.89
C PHE A 130 0.52 11.03 -12.64
N ALA A 131 1.60 10.39 -12.20
CA ALA A 131 2.88 10.47 -12.91
C ALA A 131 2.79 9.94 -14.35
N GLU A 132 1.95 8.91 -14.58
CA GLU A 132 1.74 8.34 -15.92
C GLU A 132 0.69 9.11 -16.75
N HIS A 133 -0.34 9.69 -16.12
CA HIS A 133 -1.53 10.16 -16.84
C HIS A 133 -1.86 11.65 -16.66
N LEU A 134 -1.52 12.23 -15.51
CA LEU A 134 -1.82 13.61 -15.12
C LEU A 134 -0.59 14.26 -14.47
N PRO A 135 0.56 14.35 -15.16
CA PRO A 135 1.85 14.66 -14.56
C PRO A 135 1.94 16.06 -13.95
N SER A 136 1.00 16.96 -14.26
CA SER A 136 0.92 18.28 -13.60
C SER A 136 0.36 18.23 -12.17
N LEU A 137 -0.13 17.07 -11.71
CA LEU A 137 -0.69 16.87 -10.36
C LEU A 137 0.28 16.21 -9.37
N THR A 138 1.47 15.82 -9.82
CA THR A 138 2.49 15.15 -9.02
C THR A 138 3.88 15.65 -9.43
N ASP A 139 4.88 15.40 -8.58
CA ASP A 139 6.26 15.67 -8.90
C ASP A 139 6.92 14.45 -9.59
N ILE A 140 7.64 14.70 -10.68
CA ILE A 140 8.47 13.71 -11.39
C ILE A 140 9.89 14.28 -11.45
N LEU A 141 10.82 13.66 -10.71
CA LEU A 141 12.20 14.11 -10.58
C LEU A 141 13.14 13.08 -11.22
N GLU A 142 14.01 13.52 -12.12
CA GLU A 142 14.95 12.61 -12.80
C GLU A 142 15.92 11.96 -11.80
N GLY A 143 16.06 10.63 -11.89
CA GLY A 143 16.94 9.85 -11.00
C GLY A 143 16.40 9.63 -9.58
N GLU A 144 15.15 10.00 -9.31
CA GLU A 144 14.55 9.94 -7.98
C GLU A 144 13.14 9.36 -7.99
N ASP A 145 12.88 8.41 -7.08
CA ASP A 145 11.52 8.01 -6.76
C ASP A 145 10.87 9.03 -5.81
N ALA A 146 10.45 10.16 -6.38
CA ALA A 146 9.91 11.31 -5.65
C ALA A 146 8.71 10.92 -4.78
N ILE A 147 7.87 10.01 -5.26
CA ILE A 147 6.67 9.53 -4.56
C ILE A 147 7.06 8.77 -3.29
N SER A 148 7.99 7.82 -3.39
CA SER A 148 8.47 7.08 -2.22
C SER A 148 9.15 7.99 -1.20
N LYS A 149 10.01 8.91 -1.66
CA LYS A 149 10.67 9.86 -0.77
C LYS A 149 9.69 10.80 -0.09
N PHE A 150 8.70 11.33 -0.83
CA PHE A 150 7.67 12.20 -0.30
C PHE A 150 6.88 11.56 0.85
N TYR A 151 6.41 10.32 0.66
CA TYR A 151 5.67 9.63 1.71
C TYR A 151 6.55 9.19 2.89
N HIS A 152 7.81 8.82 2.63
CA HIS A 152 8.78 8.56 3.70
C HIS A 152 8.96 9.81 4.58
N ASP A 153 9.28 10.94 3.95
CA ASP A 153 9.44 12.23 4.61
C ASP A 153 8.18 12.64 5.37
N MET A 154 7.01 12.56 4.73
CA MET A 154 5.73 12.92 5.33
C MET A 154 5.48 12.14 6.61
N VAL A 155 5.68 10.82 6.59
CA VAL A 155 5.45 9.97 7.75
C VAL A 155 6.41 10.31 8.88
N PHE A 156 7.72 10.30 8.62
CA PHE A 156 8.72 10.55 9.67
C PHE A 156 8.64 11.96 10.26
N LYS A 157 8.29 12.97 9.45
CA LYS A 157 8.05 14.33 9.95
C LYS A 157 6.76 14.43 10.75
N SER A 158 5.71 13.68 10.39
CA SER A 158 4.43 13.71 11.11
C SER A 158 4.48 13.05 12.48
N ILE A 159 5.36 12.07 12.66
CA ILE A 159 5.49 11.30 13.91
C ILE A 159 6.69 11.74 14.75
N ALA A 160 7.48 12.71 14.28
CA ALA A 160 8.55 13.31 15.06
C ALA A 160 7.97 13.95 16.35
N PRO A 161 8.66 13.82 17.50
CA PRO A 161 8.20 14.37 18.77
C PRO A 161 8.20 15.91 18.81
#